data_AF-X1PZM1-F1
#
_entry.id   AF-X1PZM1-F1
#
_cell.length_a   1.000
_cell.length_b   1.000
_cell.length_c   1.000
_cell.angle_alpha   90.00
_cell.angle_beta   90.00
_cell.angle_gamma   90.00
#
_symmetry.space_group_name_H-M   'P 1'
#
loop_
_entity.id
_entity.type
_entity.pdbx_description
1 polymer ?
#
loop_
_entity_poly.entity_id
_entity_poly.type
_entity_poly.pdbx_seq_one_letter_code
_entity_poly.pdbx_strand_id
1 'polypeptide(L)'
;MTTVAITKQNKTFVLDCQVELERTPEAVAVSDEGQGAGLKSCPLSKTNLGIASLLDKYTTTARTPTPRLDDKGSRRIRRFYQRYFTGVGVGGRLRFLTLTSSDEAVVMGFDIHRHFRALKERLRRRFGKFEYMGIVEIKGDRQHLHLVFRGEYMAQAQLSAMWTSIHKSPVVDIQAVYKAKGGAQYLAKYLAKETVNRYWASYNWVFAGWVGWSRRVKRAVGHYPSRALLRSLAGLDKVKRRLAMDFLEFRYQSLWEWSMDNDKMSTGIAFETGT
;
A
#
# COMPACT_ATOMS: atom_id res chain seq x y z
N MET A 1 -22.33 -7.56 60.57
CA MET A 1 -22.00 -6.44 59.66
C MET A 1 -20.49 -6.25 59.73
N THR A 2 -19.76 -6.77 58.75
CA THR A 2 -18.30 -6.90 58.80
C THR A 2 -17.71 -6.10 57.64
N THR A 3 -17.10 -4.97 57.95
CA THR A 3 -16.48 -4.05 56.98
C THR A 3 -15.04 -4.47 56.73
N VAL A 4 -14.71 -4.87 55.50
CA VAL A 4 -13.35 -5.17 55.03
C VAL A 4 -12.84 -3.96 54.24
N ALA A 5 -11.80 -3.30 54.75
CA ALA A 5 -11.09 -2.23 54.05
C ALA A 5 -10.07 -2.82 53.07
N ILE A 6 -10.13 -2.41 51.81
CA ILE A 6 -9.16 -2.80 50.77
C ILE A 6 -8.31 -1.58 50.42
N THR A 7 -7.04 -1.62 50.81
CA THR A 7 -6.03 -0.60 50.50
C THR A 7 -5.44 -0.86 49.11
N LYS A 8 -5.60 0.07 48.17
CA LYS A 8 -5.01 0.02 46.83
C LYS A 8 -3.58 0.56 46.85
N GLN A 9 -2.59 -0.28 46.53
CA GLN A 9 -1.23 0.16 46.22
C GLN A 9 -1.11 0.51 44.73
N ASN A 10 -0.79 1.76 44.43
CA ASN A 10 -0.42 2.22 43.08
C ASN A 10 1.06 1.92 42.84
N LYS A 11 1.37 1.02 41.89
CA LYS A 11 2.72 0.82 41.35
C LYS A 11 2.86 1.57 40.03
N THR A 12 3.61 2.66 40.06
CA THR A 12 4.07 3.43 38.91
C THR A 12 5.24 2.67 38.26
N PHE A 13 5.08 2.21 37.02
CA PHE A 13 6.18 1.64 36.24
C PHE A 13 6.79 2.74 35.36
N VAL A 14 8.00 3.17 35.71
CA VAL A 14 8.89 3.97 34.87
C VAL A 14 9.71 2.98 34.03
N LEU A 15 9.65 3.10 32.70
CA LEU A 15 10.50 2.36 31.77
C LEU A 15 11.60 3.29 31.27
N ASP A 16 12.77 3.20 31.91
CA ASP A 16 14.01 3.74 31.37
C ASP A 16 14.56 2.76 30.33
N CYS A 17 14.82 3.27 29.13
CA CYS A 17 15.37 2.52 28.01
C CYS A 17 16.71 3.17 27.64
N GLN A 18 17.78 2.73 28.29
CA GLN A 18 19.16 3.02 27.87
C GLN A 18 19.58 1.94 26.86
N VAL A 19 19.97 2.36 25.66
CA VAL A 19 20.63 1.51 24.67
C VAL A 19 22.07 1.99 24.57
N GLU A 20 22.98 1.17 25.08
CA GLU A 20 24.41 1.36 25.00
C GLU A 20 24.92 1.15 23.57
N LEU A 21 25.94 1.94 23.24
CA LEU A 21 26.54 2.11 21.93
C LEU A 21 27.92 1.45 21.97
N GLU A 22 28.05 0.23 21.47
CA GLU A 22 29.35 -0.44 21.38
C GLU A 22 29.94 -0.38 19.97
N ARG A 23 31.23 0.00 19.95
CA ARG A 23 32.09 0.28 18.81
C ARG A 23 32.67 -1.01 18.20
N THR A 24 32.91 -0.94 16.90
CA THR A 24 33.73 -1.85 16.08
C THR A 24 35.20 -1.87 16.49
N PRO A 25 35.96 -2.90 16.05
CA PRO A 25 37.07 -2.60 15.14
C PRO A 25 37.26 -3.57 13.94
N GLU A 26 37.74 -2.97 12.84
CA GLU A 26 38.79 -3.40 11.87
C GLU A 26 38.90 -4.88 11.42
N ALA A 27 38.68 -5.20 10.14
CA ALA A 27 39.58 -5.08 8.97
C ALA A 27 40.55 -6.27 8.81
N VAL A 28 40.30 -7.12 7.81
CA VAL A 28 41.31 -7.96 7.15
C VAL A 28 41.01 -8.01 5.65
N ALA A 29 42.00 -7.59 4.86
CA ALA A 29 42.03 -7.67 3.41
C ALA A 29 42.47 -9.06 2.95
N VAL A 30 41.82 -9.62 1.93
CA VAL A 30 42.36 -10.70 1.09
C VAL A 30 41.92 -10.43 -0.35
N SER A 31 42.91 -10.30 -1.22
CA SER A 31 42.85 -10.28 -2.68
C SER A 31 42.61 -11.68 -3.23
N ASP A 32 41.80 -11.82 -4.29
CA ASP A 32 42.15 -12.73 -5.40
C ASP A 32 41.38 -12.40 -6.69
N GLU A 33 42.08 -12.59 -7.80
CA GLU A 33 41.67 -12.36 -9.17
C GLU A 33 40.79 -13.51 -9.72
N GLY A 34 39.90 -13.21 -10.66
CA GLY A 34 39.11 -14.26 -11.33
C GLY A 34 38.19 -13.73 -12.42
N GLN A 35 38.57 -13.98 -13.67
CA GLN A 35 37.94 -13.56 -14.91
C GLN A 35 36.54 -14.15 -15.17
N GLY A 36 35.74 -13.40 -15.94
CA GLY A 36 34.93 -13.96 -17.03
C GLY A 36 33.42 -14.12 -16.80
N ALA A 37 32.63 -13.21 -17.39
CA ALA A 37 31.51 -13.51 -18.30
C ALA A 37 30.70 -12.23 -18.59
N GLY A 38 30.68 -11.81 -19.85
CA GLY A 38 30.02 -10.60 -20.32
C GLY A 38 28.50 -10.62 -20.13
N LEU A 39 28.01 -9.76 -19.24
CA LEU A 39 26.61 -9.37 -19.18
C LEU A 39 26.33 -8.35 -20.28
N LYS A 40 25.68 -8.81 -21.35
CA LYS A 40 25.08 -7.94 -22.37
C LYS A 40 24.06 -7.02 -21.70
N SER A 41 24.35 -5.72 -21.69
CA SER A 41 23.41 -4.69 -21.28
C SER A 41 22.24 -4.64 -22.27
N CYS A 42 21.02 -4.87 -21.77
CA CYS A 42 19.82 -4.65 -22.57
C CYS A 42 19.58 -3.14 -22.75
N PRO A 43 19.24 -2.67 -23.96
CA PRO A 43 19.06 -1.25 -24.24
C PRO A 43 17.72 -0.78 -23.64
N LEU A 44 17.81 -0.01 -22.56
CA LEU A 44 16.71 0.82 -22.07
C LEU A 44 16.42 1.89 -23.13
N SER A 45 15.43 1.62 -23.97
CA SER A 45 14.93 2.58 -24.95
C SER A 45 14.35 3.81 -24.24
N LYS A 46 14.76 4.95 -24.79
CA LYS A 46 14.51 6.31 -24.32
C LYS A 46 13.03 6.69 -24.49
N THR A 47 12.21 6.56 -23.45
CA THR A 47 10.92 7.29 -23.30
C THR A 47 10.51 7.41 -21.81
N ASN A 48 11.38 7.98 -20.95
CA ASN A 48 11.10 8.11 -19.50
C ASN A 48 11.04 9.55 -18.97
N LEU A 49 11.08 10.57 -19.83
CA LEU A 49 11.15 11.97 -19.40
C LEU A 49 9.86 12.51 -18.74
N GLY A 50 8.70 11.86 -18.94
CA GLY A 50 7.42 12.31 -18.35
C GLY A 50 7.07 11.71 -16.98
N ILE A 51 7.46 10.46 -16.70
CA ILE A 51 6.98 9.71 -15.51
C ILE A 51 7.79 10.07 -14.26
N ALA A 52 9.07 10.44 -14.41
CA ALA A 52 9.93 10.83 -13.30
C ALA A 52 9.51 12.18 -12.67
N SER A 53 9.18 13.19 -13.50
CA SER A 53 8.68 14.51 -13.09
C SER A 53 7.33 14.45 -12.35
N LEU A 54 6.49 13.50 -12.73
CA LEU A 54 5.16 13.27 -12.14
C LEU A 54 5.23 12.91 -10.64
N LEU A 55 6.29 12.20 -10.21
CA LEU A 55 6.38 11.63 -8.85
C LEU A 55 6.87 12.60 -7.77
N ASP A 56 7.80 13.50 -8.10
CA ASP A 56 8.23 14.56 -7.18
C ASP A 56 7.13 15.61 -7.02
N LYS A 57 6.32 15.81 -8.06
CA LYS A 57 5.01 16.44 -7.92
C LYS A 57 4.12 15.68 -6.94
N TYR A 58 3.89 14.36 -7.03
CA TYR A 58 2.91 13.70 -6.16
C TYR A 58 3.25 13.59 -4.67
N THR A 59 4.53 13.48 -4.32
CA THR A 59 4.95 13.54 -2.91
C THR A 59 4.62 14.91 -2.30
N THR A 60 4.57 15.94 -3.15
CA THR A 60 4.38 17.35 -2.81
C THR A 60 2.93 17.84 -3.05
N THR A 61 2.22 17.35 -4.08
CA THR A 61 0.86 17.73 -4.51
C THR A 61 -0.25 16.94 -3.84
N ALA A 62 0.07 15.91 -3.06
CA ALA A 62 -0.86 15.43 -2.04
C ALA A 62 -1.26 16.56 -1.04
N ARG A 63 -0.47 17.65 -0.98
CA ARG A 63 -0.71 18.86 -0.18
C ARG A 63 -1.34 20.04 -0.96
N THR A 64 -1.47 19.99 -2.29
CA THR A 64 -1.94 21.16 -3.08
C THR A 64 -3.45 21.10 -3.36
N PRO A 65 -4.22 22.21 -3.23
CA PRO A 65 -5.68 22.17 -3.18
C PRO A 65 -6.42 22.07 -4.53
N THR A 66 -5.82 22.35 -5.68
CA THR A 66 -6.60 22.57 -6.91
C THR A 66 -6.31 21.56 -8.03
N PRO A 67 -7.35 20.82 -8.52
CA PRO A 67 -7.28 20.07 -9.77
C PRO A 67 -7.77 20.92 -10.96
N ARG A 68 -7.08 20.85 -12.11
CA ARG A 68 -7.61 21.33 -13.41
C ARG A 68 -8.69 20.36 -13.92
N LEU A 69 -9.53 20.82 -14.86
CA LEU A 69 -10.88 20.32 -15.15
C LEU A 69 -11.05 18.94 -15.85
N ASP A 70 -10.03 18.08 -16.04
CA ASP A 70 -10.22 16.72 -16.65
C ASP A 70 -9.72 15.53 -15.79
N ASP A 71 -9.57 15.76 -14.48
CA ASP A 71 -8.64 15.03 -13.60
C ASP A 71 -9.06 13.62 -13.12
N LYS A 72 -10.06 12.95 -13.70
CA LYS A 72 -10.56 11.65 -13.17
C LYS A 72 -9.48 10.56 -13.18
N GLY A 73 -8.69 10.48 -14.25
CA GLY A 73 -7.54 9.57 -14.37
C GLY A 73 -6.47 9.87 -13.31
N SER A 74 -6.21 11.15 -13.05
CA SER A 74 -5.24 11.55 -12.03
C SER A 74 -5.76 11.25 -10.61
N ARG A 75 -7.05 11.43 -10.32
CA ARG A 75 -7.64 11.10 -9.00
C ARG A 75 -7.47 9.61 -8.69
N ARG A 76 -7.68 8.74 -9.67
CA ARG A 76 -7.46 7.29 -9.54
C ARG A 76 -6.00 7.00 -9.18
N ILE A 77 -5.07 7.55 -9.96
CA ILE A 77 -3.63 7.35 -9.80
C ILE A 77 -3.15 7.92 -8.45
N ARG A 78 -3.63 9.11 -8.05
CA ARG A 78 -3.35 9.72 -6.74
C ARG A 78 -3.79 8.83 -5.59
N ARG A 79 -5.01 8.28 -5.66
CA ARG A 79 -5.51 7.34 -4.64
C ARG A 79 -4.70 6.05 -4.62
N PHE A 80 -4.29 5.55 -5.78
CA PHE A 80 -3.39 4.40 -5.89
C PHE A 80 -2.09 4.67 -5.14
N TYR A 81 -1.35 5.74 -5.48
CA TYR A 81 -0.08 6.07 -4.82
C TYR A 81 -0.24 6.30 -3.32
N GLN A 82 -1.27 7.04 -2.92
CA GLN A 82 -1.56 7.27 -1.50
C GLN A 82 -1.72 5.93 -0.75
N ARG A 83 -2.56 5.02 -1.26
CA ARG A 83 -2.80 3.72 -0.62
C ARG A 83 -1.60 2.79 -0.71
N TYR A 84 -0.90 2.79 -1.83
CA TYR A 84 0.30 2.01 -2.05
C TYR A 84 1.36 2.38 -1.00
N PHE A 85 1.74 3.65 -0.92
CA PHE A 85 2.78 4.10 0.03
C PHE A 85 2.33 4.00 1.49
N THR A 86 1.04 4.16 1.76
CA THR A 86 0.54 3.91 3.12
C THR A 86 0.71 2.43 3.50
N GLY A 87 0.38 1.51 2.60
CA GLY A 87 0.57 0.08 2.86
C GLY A 87 2.03 -0.36 2.88
N VAL A 88 2.92 0.31 2.14
CA VAL A 88 4.38 0.15 2.29
C VAL A 88 4.83 0.63 3.67
N GLY A 89 4.24 1.73 4.19
CA GLY A 89 4.54 2.26 5.51
C GLY A 89 4.23 1.29 6.66
N VAL A 90 3.43 0.25 6.41
CA VAL A 90 3.18 -0.84 7.37
C VAL A 90 4.41 -1.73 7.59
N GLY A 91 5.39 -1.71 6.67
CA GLY A 91 6.60 -2.51 6.74
C GLY A 91 6.46 -3.89 6.09
N GLY A 92 7.44 -4.76 6.33
CA GLY A 92 7.55 -6.08 5.71
C GLY A 92 8.31 -6.10 4.38
N ARG A 93 8.73 -7.28 3.96
CA ARG A 93 9.44 -7.49 2.69
C ARG A 93 8.45 -7.42 1.53
N LEU A 94 8.72 -6.54 0.57
CA LEU A 94 7.88 -6.35 -0.61
C LEU A 94 8.33 -7.26 -1.75
N ARG A 95 7.36 -7.82 -2.47
CA ARG A 95 7.59 -8.69 -3.62
C ARG A 95 6.58 -8.43 -4.71
N PHE A 96 7.01 -8.60 -5.96
CA PHE A 96 6.12 -8.70 -7.10
C PHE A 96 5.64 -10.13 -7.24
N LEU A 97 4.39 -10.27 -7.68
CA LEU A 97 3.82 -11.51 -8.16
C LEU A 97 3.05 -11.20 -9.43
N THR A 98 3.44 -11.85 -10.53
CA THR A 98 2.70 -11.83 -11.78
C THR A 98 2.08 -13.19 -12.04
N LEU A 99 0.77 -13.23 -12.28
CA LEU A 99 0.03 -14.44 -12.64
C LEU A 99 -0.61 -14.24 -14.00
N THR A 100 -0.53 -15.23 -14.88
CA THR A 100 -1.06 -15.14 -16.24
C THR A 100 -2.10 -16.23 -16.47
N SER A 101 -3.18 -15.93 -17.20
CA SER A 101 -4.12 -16.94 -17.70
C SER A 101 -3.51 -17.76 -18.84
N SER A 102 -3.80 -19.05 -18.87
CA SER A 102 -3.49 -19.93 -20.01
C SER A 102 -4.64 -19.95 -21.01
N ASP A 103 -4.38 -20.45 -22.21
CA ASP A 103 -5.41 -20.59 -23.25
C ASP A 103 -6.53 -21.53 -22.81
N GLU A 104 -6.19 -22.62 -22.10
CA GLU A 104 -7.17 -23.52 -21.49
C GLU A 104 -8.09 -22.76 -20.52
N ALA A 105 -7.54 -21.90 -19.67
CA ALA A 105 -8.33 -21.12 -18.71
C ALA A 105 -9.25 -20.10 -19.40
N VAL A 106 -8.80 -19.53 -20.52
CA VAL A 106 -9.60 -18.60 -21.35
C VAL A 106 -10.75 -19.35 -22.01
N VAL A 107 -10.47 -20.49 -22.65
CA VAL A 107 -11.50 -21.33 -23.31
C VAL A 107 -12.54 -21.83 -22.30
N MET A 108 -12.11 -22.21 -21.09
CA MET A 108 -13.01 -22.62 -20.00
C MET A 108 -13.75 -21.46 -19.32
N GLY A 109 -13.47 -20.20 -19.68
CA GLY A 109 -14.13 -19.03 -19.12
C GLY A 109 -13.83 -18.81 -17.63
N PHE A 110 -12.63 -19.16 -17.16
CA PHE A 110 -12.28 -19.03 -15.74
C PHE A 110 -12.12 -17.58 -15.30
N ASP A 111 -12.82 -17.21 -14.22
CA ASP A 111 -12.64 -15.93 -13.55
C ASP A 111 -11.31 -15.92 -12.76
N ILE A 112 -10.34 -15.15 -13.26
CA ILE A 112 -9.01 -15.01 -12.65
C ILE A 112 -9.06 -14.49 -11.22
N HIS A 113 -10.03 -13.64 -10.86
CA HIS A 113 -10.16 -13.11 -9.51
C HIS A 113 -10.70 -14.15 -8.54
N ARG A 114 -11.67 -14.96 -8.98
CA ARG A 114 -12.16 -16.10 -8.20
C ARG A 114 -11.03 -17.10 -7.93
N HIS A 115 -10.25 -17.41 -8.95
CA HIS A 115 -9.12 -18.34 -8.85
C HIS A 115 -8.00 -17.76 -7.99
N PHE A 116 -7.71 -16.47 -8.12
CA PHE A 116 -6.77 -15.79 -7.23
C PHE A 116 -7.23 -15.83 -5.77
N ARG A 117 -8.53 -15.68 -5.47
CA ARG A 117 -9.02 -15.80 -4.08
C ARG A 117 -8.68 -17.18 -3.51
N ALA A 118 -8.85 -18.24 -4.29
CA ALA A 118 -8.45 -19.59 -3.89
C ALA A 118 -6.93 -19.71 -3.67
N LEU A 119 -6.12 -19.17 -4.58
CA LEU A 119 -4.65 -19.13 -4.43
C LEU A 119 -4.26 -18.38 -3.14
N LYS A 120 -4.79 -17.18 -2.94
CA LYS A 120 -4.53 -16.34 -1.76
C LYS A 120 -4.83 -17.09 -0.45
N GLU A 121 -5.93 -17.84 -0.38
CA GLU A 121 -6.22 -18.66 0.81
C GLU A 121 -5.22 -19.82 0.98
N ARG A 122 -4.74 -20.45 -0.10
CA ARG A 122 -3.66 -21.46 -0.01
C ARG A 122 -2.34 -20.84 0.46
N LEU A 123 -1.96 -19.69 -0.08
CA LEU A 123 -0.77 -18.97 0.35
C LEU A 123 -0.86 -18.57 1.82
N ARG A 124 -2.04 -18.16 2.29
CA ARG A 124 -2.24 -17.80 3.69
C ARG A 124 -2.10 -18.96 4.66
N ARG A 125 -2.63 -20.13 4.30
CA ARG A 125 -2.46 -21.35 5.11
C ARG A 125 -1.01 -21.80 5.18
N ARG A 126 -0.25 -21.66 4.08
CA ARG A 126 1.12 -22.17 3.98
C ARG A 126 2.18 -21.21 4.50
N PHE A 127 2.04 -19.91 4.23
CA PHE A 127 3.08 -18.90 4.48
C PHE A 127 2.62 -17.79 5.45
N GLY A 128 1.39 -17.85 5.97
CA GLY A 128 0.86 -16.88 6.91
C GLY A 128 0.29 -15.62 6.26
N LYS A 129 0.62 -14.44 6.77
CA LYS A 129 -0.01 -13.19 6.31
C LYS A 129 0.37 -12.89 4.86
N PHE A 130 -0.64 -12.72 4.01
CA PHE A 130 -0.49 -12.33 2.61
C PHE A 130 -1.37 -11.11 2.34
N GLU A 131 -0.73 -9.95 2.31
CA GLU A 131 -1.38 -8.66 2.08
C GLU A 131 -0.81 -8.02 0.82
N TYR A 132 -1.68 -7.57 -0.07
CA TYR A 132 -1.29 -7.23 -1.44
C TYR A 132 -2.07 -6.02 -1.97
N MET A 133 -1.53 -5.45 -3.03
CA MET A 133 -2.18 -4.52 -3.92
C MET A 133 -1.86 -4.94 -5.35
N GLY A 134 -2.87 -5.01 -6.22
CA GLY A 134 -2.65 -5.42 -7.60
C GLY A 134 -3.59 -4.77 -8.59
N ILE A 135 -3.30 -5.04 -9.85
CA ILE A 135 -3.99 -4.55 -11.03
C ILE A 135 -4.12 -5.73 -11.99
N VAL A 136 -5.24 -5.77 -12.71
CA VAL A 136 -5.42 -6.69 -13.83
C VAL A 136 -5.04 -5.94 -15.09
N GLU A 137 -4.26 -6.57 -15.96
CA GLU A 137 -4.02 -6.14 -17.34
C GLU A 137 -4.67 -7.18 -18.27
N ILE A 138 -5.36 -6.70 -19.30
CA ILE A 138 -5.90 -7.55 -20.36
C ILE A 138 -4.95 -7.40 -21.56
N LYS A 139 -4.38 -8.52 -22.02
CA LYS A 139 -3.50 -8.56 -23.18
C LYS A 139 -4.02 -9.58 -24.18
N GLY A 140 -4.74 -9.09 -25.19
CA GLY A 140 -5.51 -9.95 -26.09
C GLY A 140 -6.69 -10.55 -25.34
N ASP A 141 -6.79 -11.87 -25.34
CA ASP A 141 -7.77 -12.67 -24.60
C ASP A 141 -7.26 -13.11 -23.21
N ARG A 142 -5.97 -12.96 -22.94
CA ARG A 142 -5.34 -13.36 -21.68
C ARG A 142 -5.39 -12.25 -20.63
N GLN A 143 -5.60 -12.66 -19.39
CA GLN A 143 -5.56 -11.78 -18.23
C GLN A 143 -4.26 -11.97 -17.46
N HIS A 144 -3.66 -10.87 -17.02
CA HIS A 144 -2.46 -10.84 -16.20
C HIS A 144 -2.74 -10.11 -14.89
N LEU A 145 -2.49 -10.77 -13.76
CA LEU A 145 -2.51 -10.13 -12.44
C LEU A 145 -1.11 -9.64 -12.10
N HIS A 146 -0.93 -8.33 -11.99
CA HIS A 146 0.28 -7.72 -11.47
C HIS A 146 0.05 -7.28 -10.03
N LEU A 147 0.80 -7.86 -9.10
CA LEU A 147 0.60 -7.63 -7.66
C LEU A 147 1.93 -7.22 -7.03
N VAL A 148 1.84 -6.32 -6.05
CA VAL A 148 2.85 -6.17 -5.00
C VAL A 148 2.25 -6.72 -3.73
N PHE A 149 2.98 -7.58 -3.03
CA PHE A 149 2.57 -8.13 -1.75
C PHE A 149 3.66 -8.02 -0.69
N ARG A 150 3.23 -8.11 0.57
CA ARG A 150 4.11 -8.23 1.74
C ARG A 150 4.22 -9.70 2.12
N GLY A 151 5.44 -10.22 2.16
CA GLY A 151 5.70 -11.59 2.57
C GLY A 151 7.12 -12.08 2.25
N GLU A 152 7.42 -13.26 2.75
CA GLU A 152 8.68 -13.94 2.48
C GLU A 152 8.75 -14.52 1.06
N TYR A 153 9.95 -14.95 0.67
CA TYR A 153 10.13 -15.60 -0.61
C TYR A 153 9.31 -16.89 -0.66
N MET A 154 8.67 -17.12 -1.80
CA MET A 154 7.98 -18.36 -2.10
C MET A 154 8.64 -18.93 -3.34
N ALA A 155 8.99 -20.22 -3.30
CA ALA A 155 9.62 -20.86 -4.45
C ALA A 155 8.68 -20.78 -5.66
N GLN A 156 9.19 -20.27 -6.78
CA GLN A 156 8.40 -20.07 -8.01
C GLN A 156 7.75 -21.37 -8.48
N ALA A 157 8.47 -22.49 -8.44
CA ALA A 157 7.93 -23.81 -8.79
C ALA A 157 6.69 -24.19 -7.97
N GLN A 158 6.66 -23.87 -6.67
CA GLN A 158 5.51 -24.13 -5.82
C GLN A 158 4.32 -23.24 -6.18
N LEU A 159 4.57 -21.97 -6.48
CA LEU A 159 3.53 -21.04 -6.93
C LEU A 159 2.96 -21.46 -8.28
N SER A 160 3.82 -21.82 -9.23
CA SER A 160 3.44 -22.35 -10.54
C SER A 160 2.58 -23.61 -10.39
N ALA A 161 2.98 -24.58 -9.56
CA ALA A 161 2.18 -25.78 -9.33
C ALA A 161 0.79 -25.46 -8.73
N MET A 162 0.73 -24.55 -7.75
CA MET A 162 -0.55 -24.09 -7.18
C MET A 162 -1.41 -23.40 -8.23
N TRP A 163 -0.83 -22.51 -9.04
CA TRP A 163 -1.55 -21.78 -10.07
C TRP A 163 -2.03 -22.71 -11.20
N THR A 164 -1.23 -23.67 -11.64
CA THR A 164 -1.63 -24.73 -12.58
C THR A 164 -2.82 -25.51 -12.06
N SER A 165 -2.80 -25.92 -10.79
CA SER A 165 -3.90 -26.72 -10.22
C SER A 165 -5.23 -25.95 -10.12
N ILE A 166 -5.18 -24.63 -10.03
CA ILE A 166 -6.37 -23.78 -9.84
C ILE A 166 -6.85 -23.23 -11.19
N HIS A 167 -5.94 -22.66 -11.97
CA HIS A 167 -6.23 -21.85 -13.15
C HIS A 167 -5.54 -22.39 -14.41
N LYS A 168 -5.08 -23.65 -14.40
CA LYS A 168 -4.52 -24.35 -15.57
C LYS A 168 -3.36 -23.62 -16.24
N SER A 169 -2.66 -22.77 -15.49
CA SER A 169 -1.56 -21.96 -15.98
C SER A 169 -0.34 -22.09 -15.07
N PRO A 170 0.82 -22.54 -15.57
CA PRO A 170 2.06 -22.58 -14.80
C PRO A 170 2.78 -21.23 -14.77
N VAL A 171 2.32 -20.25 -15.56
CA VAL A 171 3.05 -19.00 -15.81
C VAL A 171 2.90 -18.06 -14.61
N VAL A 172 3.93 -18.08 -13.77
CA VAL A 172 4.06 -17.24 -12.57
C VAL A 172 5.46 -16.65 -12.54
N ASP A 173 5.57 -15.38 -12.15
CA ASP A 173 6.84 -14.69 -11.90
C ASP A 173 6.79 -14.04 -10.50
N ILE A 174 7.85 -14.25 -9.71
CA ILE A 174 7.99 -13.69 -8.36
C ILE A 174 9.36 -13.03 -8.19
N GLN A 175 9.36 -11.78 -7.75
CA GLN A 175 10.59 -10.99 -7.64
C GLN A 175 10.61 -10.17 -6.35
N ALA A 176 11.79 -9.92 -5.80
CA ALA A 176 11.93 -9.02 -4.65
C ALA A 176 11.81 -7.55 -5.07
N VAL A 177 11.18 -6.72 -4.24
CA VAL A 177 11.06 -5.27 -4.46
C VAL A 177 11.92 -4.55 -3.44
N TYR A 178 13.12 -4.14 -3.84
CA TYR A 178 14.07 -3.44 -2.97
C TYR A 178 13.69 -1.97 -2.73
N LYS A 179 13.14 -1.30 -3.76
CA LYS A 179 12.73 0.10 -3.69
C LYS A 179 11.22 0.20 -3.84
N ALA A 180 10.54 0.64 -2.79
CA ALA A 180 9.10 0.83 -2.79
C ALA A 180 8.60 1.70 -3.96
N LYS A 181 9.37 2.74 -4.34
CA LYS A 181 9.09 3.61 -5.50
C LYS A 181 9.06 2.81 -6.81
N GLY A 182 9.98 1.86 -7.00
CA GLY A 182 9.99 0.96 -8.16
C GLY A 182 8.75 0.07 -8.20
N GLY A 183 8.32 -0.46 -7.05
CA GLY A 183 7.06 -1.19 -6.90
C GLY A 183 5.82 -0.39 -7.32
N ALA A 184 5.74 0.87 -6.87
CA ALA A 184 4.65 1.77 -7.21
C ALA A 184 4.63 2.09 -8.72
N GLN A 185 5.80 2.39 -9.29
CA GLN A 185 5.94 2.71 -10.72
C GLN A 185 5.58 1.53 -11.62
N TYR A 186 6.01 0.32 -11.23
CA TYR A 186 5.67 -0.91 -11.95
C TYR A 186 4.15 -1.09 -12.03
N LEU A 187 3.45 -1.04 -10.90
CA LEU A 187 1.98 -1.15 -10.89
C LEU A 187 1.32 0.04 -11.61
N ALA A 188 1.80 1.26 -11.40
CA ALA A 188 1.23 2.45 -12.05
C ALA A 188 1.31 2.40 -13.57
N LYS A 189 2.34 1.76 -14.14
CA LYS A 189 2.45 1.49 -15.58
C LYS A 189 1.21 0.73 -16.09
N TYR A 190 0.83 -0.36 -15.43
CA TYR A 190 -0.33 -1.17 -15.80
C TYR A 190 -1.67 -0.48 -15.46
N LEU A 191 -1.70 0.35 -14.41
CA LEU A 191 -2.86 1.18 -14.09
C LEU A 191 -3.13 2.24 -15.16
N ALA A 192 -2.08 2.72 -15.84
CA ALA A 192 -2.17 3.76 -16.86
C ALA A 192 -2.50 3.20 -18.25
N LYS A 193 -2.19 1.93 -18.53
CA LYS A 193 -2.41 1.31 -19.85
C LYS A 193 -3.87 1.26 -20.26
N GLU A 194 -4.78 0.97 -19.32
CA GLU A 194 -6.22 0.95 -19.62
C GLU A 194 -6.98 1.93 -18.73
N THR A 195 -7.90 2.66 -19.35
CA THR A 195 -8.77 3.62 -18.64
C THR A 195 -9.78 2.92 -17.74
N VAL A 196 -10.10 1.65 -18.00
CA VAL A 196 -10.99 0.81 -17.17
C VAL A 196 -10.29 0.10 -16.02
N ASN A 197 -8.96 -0.03 -16.04
CA ASN A 197 -8.23 -0.77 -15.02
C ASN A 197 -8.41 -0.15 -13.62
N ARG A 198 -8.83 -1.00 -12.68
CA ARG A 198 -8.98 -0.63 -11.28
C ARG A 198 -7.98 -1.44 -10.47
N TYR A 199 -7.17 -0.74 -9.67
CA TYR A 199 -6.39 -1.42 -8.67
C TYR A 199 -7.31 -1.97 -7.57
N TRP A 200 -6.89 -3.07 -6.98
CA TRP A 200 -7.55 -3.70 -5.86
C TRP A 200 -6.50 -4.10 -4.82
N ALA A 201 -6.91 -4.28 -3.58
CA ALA A 201 -5.98 -4.55 -2.50
C ALA A 201 -6.65 -5.38 -1.42
N SER A 202 -5.85 -6.09 -0.65
CA SER A 202 -6.32 -6.75 0.56
C SER A 202 -6.75 -5.72 1.61
N TYR A 203 -7.71 -6.09 2.45
CA TYR A 203 -8.27 -5.20 3.47
C TYR A 203 -7.20 -4.64 4.42
N ASN A 204 -6.22 -5.46 4.81
CA ASN A 204 -5.13 -5.03 5.69
C ASN A 204 -3.93 -4.44 4.93
N TRP A 205 -4.02 -4.17 3.62
CA TRP A 205 -2.95 -3.45 2.91
C TRP A 205 -2.66 -2.10 3.60
N VAL A 206 -3.70 -1.32 3.92
CA VAL A 206 -3.60 0.02 4.53
C VAL A 206 -4.07 0.05 5.99
N PHE A 207 -4.20 -1.13 6.62
CA PHE A 207 -4.92 -1.37 7.89
C PHE A 207 -6.39 -0.91 7.95
N ALA A 208 -7.16 -1.60 8.79
CA ALA A 208 -8.59 -1.38 8.96
C ALA A 208 -8.92 0.07 9.39
N GLY A 209 -9.97 0.65 8.81
CA GLY A 209 -10.46 1.99 9.18
C GLY A 209 -9.70 3.17 8.58
N TRP A 210 -8.49 2.96 8.04
CA TRP A 210 -7.63 4.04 7.51
C TRP A 210 -8.32 4.93 6.48
N VAL A 211 -9.00 4.33 5.49
CA VAL A 211 -9.57 5.08 4.36
C VAL A 211 -10.64 6.07 4.82
N GLY A 212 -11.47 5.68 5.80
CA GLY A 212 -12.49 6.57 6.36
C GLY A 212 -11.87 7.67 7.20
N TRP A 213 -10.97 7.27 8.11
CA TRP A 213 -10.29 8.19 9.01
C TRP A 213 -9.44 9.24 8.28
N SER A 214 -8.58 8.82 7.34
CA SER A 214 -7.73 9.74 6.57
C SER A 214 -8.53 10.75 5.73
N ARG A 215 -9.75 10.40 5.30
CA ARG A 215 -10.65 11.36 4.64
C ARG A 215 -11.24 12.38 5.60
N ARG A 216 -11.54 11.99 6.84
CA ARG A 216 -11.99 12.94 7.88
C ARG A 216 -10.86 13.88 8.26
N VAL A 217 -9.69 13.35 8.56
CA VAL A 217 -8.49 14.17 8.83
C VAL A 217 -8.21 15.12 7.68
N LYS A 218 -8.17 14.65 6.43
CA LYS A 218 -7.93 15.54 5.28
C LYS A 218 -8.95 16.67 5.16
N ARG A 219 -10.24 16.41 5.38
CA ARG A 219 -11.28 17.44 5.30
C ARG A 219 -11.03 18.55 6.30
N ALA A 220 -10.60 18.18 7.49
CA ALA A 220 -10.39 19.12 8.57
C ALA A 220 -9.10 19.91 8.54
N VAL A 221 -7.98 19.25 8.25
CA VAL A 221 -6.65 19.89 8.30
C VAL A 221 -6.15 20.27 6.91
N GLY A 222 -6.94 20.01 5.86
CA GLY A 222 -6.59 20.26 4.46
C GLY A 222 -5.59 19.28 3.85
N HIS A 223 -4.84 18.52 4.66
CA HIS A 223 -3.80 17.59 4.19
C HIS A 223 -3.93 16.19 4.77
N TYR A 224 -3.31 15.21 4.11
CA TYR A 224 -3.24 13.85 4.65
C TYR A 224 -2.26 13.76 5.83
N PRO A 225 -2.43 12.75 6.71
CA PRO A 225 -1.50 12.50 7.81
C PRO A 225 -0.08 12.22 7.33
N SER A 226 0.91 12.57 8.16
CA SER A 226 2.34 12.40 7.82
C SER A 226 2.74 10.93 7.71
N ARG A 227 3.81 10.65 6.95
CA ARG A 227 4.39 9.31 6.84
C ARG A 227 4.89 8.76 8.18
N ALA A 228 5.36 9.63 9.07
CA ALA A 228 5.82 9.24 10.41
C ALA A 228 4.65 8.70 11.24
N LEU A 229 3.55 9.45 11.30
CA LEU A 229 2.34 9.01 12.01
C LEU A 229 1.80 7.69 11.45
N LEU A 230 1.86 7.53 10.13
CA LEU A 230 1.49 6.29 9.47
C LEU A 230 2.28 5.07 9.93
N ARG A 231 3.60 5.19 10.04
CA ARG A 231 4.46 4.13 10.54
C ARG A 231 4.15 3.82 12.00
N SER A 232 3.99 4.85 12.83
CA SER A 232 3.62 4.69 14.25
C SER A 232 2.29 3.94 14.38
N LEU A 233 1.25 4.37 13.65
CA LEU A 233 -0.05 3.69 13.66
C LEU A 233 0.05 2.24 13.17
N ALA A 234 0.86 1.98 12.13
CA ALA A 234 0.99 0.64 11.59
C ALA A 234 1.66 -0.35 12.56
N GLY A 235 2.60 0.12 13.38
CA GLY A 235 3.27 -0.68 14.42
C GLY A 235 2.36 -1.05 15.60
N LEU A 236 1.27 -0.32 15.82
CA LEU A 236 0.30 -0.64 16.86
C LEU A 236 -0.53 -1.88 16.50
N ASP A 237 -0.95 -2.65 17.50
CA ASP A 237 -1.98 -3.66 17.32
C ASP A 237 -3.34 -3.03 16.93
N LYS A 238 -4.29 -3.85 16.51
CA LYS A 238 -5.58 -3.38 15.99
C LYS A 238 -6.34 -2.50 17.00
N VAL A 239 -6.31 -2.86 18.29
CA VAL A 239 -7.05 -2.14 19.34
C VAL A 239 -6.36 -0.82 19.65
N LYS A 240 -5.05 -0.84 19.93
CA LYS A 240 -4.28 0.39 20.20
C LYS A 240 -4.31 1.35 19.02
N ARG A 241 -4.24 0.83 17.79
CA ARG A 241 -4.35 1.65 16.58
C ARG A 241 -5.70 2.33 16.50
N ARG A 242 -6.79 1.61 16.80
CA ARG A 242 -8.14 2.19 16.80
C ARG A 242 -8.26 3.29 17.84
N LEU A 243 -7.82 3.05 19.07
CA LEU A 243 -7.80 4.05 20.14
C LEU A 243 -6.97 5.28 19.76
N ALA A 244 -5.79 5.10 19.16
CA ALA A 244 -4.97 6.20 18.70
C ALA A 244 -5.65 7.02 17.58
N MET A 245 -6.33 6.34 16.65
CA MET A 245 -7.10 7.01 15.60
C MET A 245 -8.30 7.78 16.16
N ASP A 246 -9.01 7.20 17.14
CA ASP A 246 -10.15 7.83 17.82
C ASP A 246 -9.69 9.03 18.67
N PHE A 247 -8.55 8.93 19.36
CA PHE A 247 -7.95 10.04 20.09
C PHE A 247 -7.56 11.20 19.16
N LEU A 248 -6.92 10.90 18.03
CA LEU A 248 -6.58 11.92 17.05
C LEU A 248 -7.84 12.56 16.45
N GLU A 249 -8.85 11.75 16.17
CA GLU A 249 -10.18 12.20 15.72
C GLU A 249 -10.81 13.18 16.72
N PHE A 250 -10.81 12.84 18.02
CA PHE A 250 -11.24 13.74 19.09
C PHE A 250 -10.41 15.03 19.15
N ARG A 251 -9.08 14.94 19.06
CA ARG A 251 -8.19 16.10 19.07
C ARG A 251 -8.42 17.06 17.89
N TYR A 252 -8.87 16.54 16.75
CA TYR A 252 -9.20 17.35 15.59
C TYR A 252 -10.67 17.76 15.54
N GLN A 253 -11.54 17.26 16.42
CA GLN A 253 -12.99 17.46 16.34
C GLN A 253 -13.40 18.93 16.30
N SER A 254 -12.76 19.80 17.09
CA SER A 254 -13.04 21.25 17.06
C SER A 254 -12.75 21.89 15.70
N LEU A 255 -11.71 21.42 15.00
CA LEU A 255 -11.40 21.84 13.62
C LEU A 255 -12.40 21.25 12.61
N TRP A 256 -13.03 20.12 12.94
CA TRP A 256 -13.98 19.41 12.06
C TRP A 256 -15.34 20.09 12.08
N GLU A 257 -15.83 20.43 13.27
CA GLU A 257 -17.08 21.17 13.48
C GLU A 257 -17.01 22.53 12.77
N TRP A 258 -15.91 23.27 12.97
CA TRP A 258 -15.66 24.53 12.27
C TRP A 258 -15.67 24.39 10.73
N SER A 259 -15.04 23.34 10.19
CA SER A 259 -15.05 23.09 8.74
C SER A 259 -16.43 22.76 8.19
N MET A 260 -17.29 22.06 8.94
CA MET A 260 -18.63 21.70 8.49
C MET A 260 -19.58 22.89 8.46
N ASP A 261 -19.43 23.81 9.41
CA ASP A 261 -20.26 25.02 9.46
C ASP A 261 -19.90 25.99 8.33
N ASN A 262 -18.62 26.10 7.97
CA ASN A 262 -18.18 26.92 6.83
C ASN A 262 -18.62 26.36 5.46
N ASP A 263 -18.64 25.04 5.29
CA ASP A 263 -19.15 24.42 4.05
C ASP A 263 -20.66 24.73 3.86
N LYS A 264 -21.45 24.73 4.95
CA LYS A 264 -22.87 25.09 4.91
C LYS A 264 -23.08 26.56 4.54
N MET A 265 -22.26 27.47 5.09
CA MET A 265 -22.32 28.90 4.74
C MET A 265 -21.96 29.16 3.28
N SER A 266 -20.98 28.44 2.72
CA SER A 266 -20.61 28.59 1.30
C SER A 266 -21.67 28.08 0.32
N THR A 267 -22.51 27.12 0.72
CA THR A 267 -23.61 26.61 -0.12
C THR A 267 -24.92 27.39 0.01
N GLY A 268 -25.03 28.29 0.99
CA GLY A 268 -26.25 29.08 1.26
C GLY A 268 -26.33 30.42 0.54
N ILE A 269 -25.30 30.86 -0.21
CA ILE A 269 -25.29 32.16 -0.91
C ILE A 269 -25.71 31.98 -2.37
N ALA A 270 -26.87 31.37 -2.61
CA ALA A 270 -27.48 31.35 -3.93
C ALA A 270 -28.99 31.57 -3.81
N PHE A 271 -29.46 32.64 -4.47
CA PHE A 271 -30.85 33.06 -4.72
C PHE A 271 -31.58 33.85 -3.64
N GLU A 272 -31.30 35.16 -3.57
CA GLU A 272 -32.33 36.19 -3.34
C GLU A 272 -31.98 37.46 -4.14
N THR A 273 -32.25 37.49 -5.44
CA THR A 273 -32.47 38.74 -6.18
C THR A 273 -33.49 38.48 -7.29
N GLY A 274 -34.70 39.01 -7.12
CA GLY A 274 -35.76 38.95 -8.13
C GLY A 274 -37.11 39.42 -7.61
N THR A 275 -37.20 40.71 -7.26
CA THR A 275 -38.44 41.50 -7.30
C THR A 275 -38.39 42.42 -8.51
#